data_AF-A0A6A4GDC9-F1
#
_entry.id   AF-A0A6A4GDC9-F1
#
_cell.length_a   1.000
_cell.length_b   1.000
_cell.length_c   1.000
_cell.angle_alpha   90.00
_cell.angle_beta   90.00
_cell.angle_gamma   90.00
#
_symmetry.space_group_name_H-M   'P 1'
#
loop_
_entity.id
_entity.type
_entity.pdbx_description
1 polymer ?
#
loop_
_entity_poly.entity_id
_entity_poly.type
_entity_poly.pdbx_seq_one_letter_code
_entity_poly.pdbx_strand_id
1 'polypeptide(L)'
;MPQGGHNSQDVVDLGARKVEVLLKDDLYIRDGRDAEGHTNNYTHPAFREIILSFFYSDAHSPARNFNSYFNEKVPDVVLGLVITVVRNCIDEYKYGHRSNIPFSASSYARTYQAVMHGLGQLRKNALHSSKLTTALSLWAAQGCDLADIAHETSGATSTVVNVVLD
;
A
#
# COMPACT_ATOMS: atom_id res chain seq x y z
N MET A 1 10.42 -47.42 10.64
CA MET A 1 10.99 -46.07 10.90
C MET A 1 10.30 -45.10 9.95
N PRO A 2 9.48 -44.14 10.39
CA PRO A 2 8.84 -43.21 9.46
C PRO A 2 9.82 -42.08 9.10
N GLN A 3 10.11 -41.91 7.80
CA GLN A 3 10.81 -40.76 7.24
C GLN A 3 9.86 -39.55 7.13
N GLY A 4 9.53 -38.93 8.26
CA GLY A 4 8.61 -37.77 8.31
C GLY A 4 9.28 -36.39 8.40
N GLY A 5 10.61 -36.31 8.53
CA GLY A 5 11.31 -35.08 8.94
C GLY A 5 11.80 -34.14 7.83
N HIS A 6 12.09 -34.65 6.62
CA HIS A 6 12.78 -33.85 5.59
C HIS A 6 11.88 -32.74 5.00
N ASN A 7 10.63 -33.08 4.66
CA ASN A 7 9.71 -32.14 4.01
C ASN A 7 9.37 -30.91 4.88
N SER A 8 9.33 -31.05 6.20
CA SER A 8 9.01 -29.92 7.09
C SER A 8 10.17 -28.93 7.21
N GLN A 9 11.41 -29.44 7.28
CA GLN A 9 12.59 -28.57 7.35
C GLN A 9 12.83 -27.87 6.00
N ASP A 10 12.62 -28.57 4.89
CA ASP A 10 12.74 -28.00 3.54
C ASP A 10 11.80 -26.80 3.33
N VAL A 11 10.57 -26.87 3.84
CA VAL A 11 9.59 -25.77 3.78
C VAL A 11 10.03 -24.57 4.61
N VAL A 12 10.55 -24.81 5.82
CA VAL A 12 11.08 -23.75 6.69
C VAL A 12 12.28 -23.08 6.03
N ASP A 13 13.23 -23.85 5.51
CA ASP A 13 14.42 -23.33 4.84
C ASP A 13 14.07 -22.57 3.55
N LEU A 14 13.05 -23.02 2.81
CA LEU A 14 12.50 -22.28 1.68
C LEU A 14 11.88 -20.95 2.13
N GLY A 15 11.12 -20.93 3.23
CA GLY A 15 10.54 -19.71 3.80
C GLY A 15 11.62 -18.69 4.19
N ALA A 16 12.65 -19.13 4.91
CA ALA A 16 13.75 -18.27 5.32
C ALA A 16 14.49 -17.66 4.12
N ARG A 17 14.78 -18.46 3.08
CA ARG A 17 15.39 -17.97 1.84
C ARG A 17 14.52 -16.95 1.10
N LYS A 18 13.20 -17.15 1.06
CA LYS A 18 12.29 -16.17 0.44
C LYS A 18 12.28 -14.85 1.21
N VAL A 19 12.31 -14.89 2.54
CA VAL A 19 12.41 -13.68 3.37
C VAL A 19 13.73 -12.95 3.10
N GLU A 20 14.85 -13.67 3.05
CA GLU A 20 16.15 -13.08 2.71
C GLU A 20 16.11 -12.37 1.35
N VAL A 21 15.53 -13.01 0.32
CA VAL A 21 15.39 -12.41 -1.01
C VAL A 21 14.52 -11.15 -0.99
N LEU A 22 13.40 -11.17 -0.25
CA LEU A 22 12.52 -10.01 -0.13
C LEU A 22 13.19 -8.83 0.58
N LEU A 23 13.98 -9.10 1.61
CA LEU A 23 14.66 -8.07 2.40
C LEU A 23 15.92 -7.53 1.73
N LYS A 24 16.56 -8.32 0.87
CA LYS A 24 17.74 -7.88 0.13
C LYS A 24 17.39 -6.71 -0.78
N ASP A 25 18.13 -5.61 -0.64
CA ASP A 25 17.97 -4.37 -1.41
C ASP A 25 16.53 -3.81 -1.41
N ASP A 26 15.78 -4.09 -0.33
CA ASP A 26 14.36 -3.77 -0.15
C ASP A 26 13.49 -4.23 -1.32
N LEU A 27 13.76 -5.43 -1.85
CA LEU A 27 13.06 -5.96 -3.02
C LEU A 27 11.54 -6.03 -2.82
N TYR A 28 11.08 -6.26 -1.58
CA TYR A 28 9.66 -6.27 -1.22
C TYR A 28 8.90 -4.97 -1.53
N ILE A 29 9.60 -3.85 -1.73
CA ILE A 29 9.00 -2.55 -2.11
C ILE A 29 8.73 -2.49 -3.62
N ARG A 30 9.32 -3.39 -4.42
CA ARG A 30 9.27 -3.37 -5.88
C ARG A 30 8.32 -4.44 -6.40
N ASP A 31 7.55 -4.10 -7.42
CA ASP A 31 6.63 -5.02 -8.11
C ASP A 31 7.08 -5.30 -9.54
N GLY A 32 8.33 -5.74 -9.69
CA GLY A 32 8.92 -5.97 -11.01
C GLY A 32 9.12 -4.68 -11.83
N ARG A 33 8.90 -4.78 -13.15
CA ARG A 33 9.08 -3.71 -14.14
C ARG A 33 7.87 -3.61 -15.07
N ASP A 34 7.60 -2.43 -15.61
CA ASP A 34 6.63 -2.24 -16.69
C ASP A 34 7.15 -2.73 -18.05
N ALA A 35 6.30 -2.63 -19.08
CA ALA A 35 6.62 -3.05 -20.44
C ALA A 35 7.83 -2.28 -21.02
N GLU A 36 8.05 -1.05 -20.57
CA GLU A 36 9.17 -0.19 -20.94
C GLU A 36 10.44 -0.45 -20.10
N GLY A 37 10.37 -1.36 -19.13
CA GLY A 37 11.51 -1.78 -18.31
C GLY A 37 11.78 -0.92 -17.08
N HIS A 38 10.90 0.03 -16.74
CA HIS A 38 10.99 0.84 -15.52
C HIS A 38 10.45 0.09 -14.31
N THR A 39 11.10 0.25 -13.15
CA THR A 39 10.68 -0.41 -11.92
C THR A 39 9.34 0.09 -11.40
N ASN A 40 8.52 -0.84 -10.89
CA ASN A 40 7.25 -0.58 -10.21
C ASN A 40 7.50 -0.40 -8.70
N ASN A 41 8.10 0.72 -8.31
CA ASN A 41 8.41 0.95 -6.90
C ASN A 41 7.16 1.40 -6.14
N TYR A 42 6.95 0.87 -4.94
CA TYR A 42 5.88 1.24 -4.00
C TYR A 42 4.45 0.94 -4.49
N THR A 43 4.27 0.25 -5.62
CA THR A 43 2.96 -0.06 -6.21
C THR A 43 2.58 -1.53 -6.10
N HIS A 44 3.21 -2.28 -5.17
CA HIS A 44 2.94 -3.70 -5.01
C HIS A 44 1.46 -3.96 -4.64
N PRO A 45 0.76 -4.92 -5.28
CA PRO A 45 -0.67 -5.18 -5.05
C PRO A 45 -1.05 -5.43 -3.59
N ALA A 46 -0.17 -6.11 -2.83
CA ALA A 46 -0.38 -6.31 -1.39
C ALA A 46 -0.55 -5.00 -0.60
N PHE A 47 0.14 -3.92 -0.98
CA PHE A 47 -0.04 -2.63 -0.32
C PHE A 47 -1.43 -2.08 -0.59
N ARG A 48 -1.90 -2.15 -1.84
CA ARG A 48 -3.26 -1.75 -2.23
C ARG A 48 -4.31 -2.51 -1.42
N GLU A 49 -4.19 -3.83 -1.31
CA GLU A 49 -5.16 -4.65 -0.56
C GLU A 49 -5.25 -4.25 0.90
N ILE A 50 -4.10 -4.05 1.58
CA ILE A 50 -4.06 -3.58 2.97
C ILE A 50 -4.67 -2.17 3.08
N ILE A 51 -4.34 -1.27 2.15
CA ILE A 51 -4.87 0.10 2.15
C ILE A 51 -6.39 0.09 2.04
N LEU A 52 -6.94 -0.62 1.05
CA LEU A 52 -8.39 -0.66 0.81
C LEU A 52 -9.13 -1.31 1.98
N SER A 53 -8.62 -2.43 2.50
CA SER A 53 -9.25 -3.17 3.58
C SER A 53 -9.22 -2.49 4.94
N PHE A 54 -8.25 -1.60 5.21
CA PHE A 54 -8.17 -0.92 6.51
C PHE A 54 -8.62 0.53 6.44
N PHE A 55 -8.22 1.28 5.41
CA PHE A 55 -8.47 2.72 5.35
C PHE A 55 -9.78 3.07 4.65
N TYR A 56 -10.34 2.17 3.84
CA TYR A 56 -11.52 2.40 2.99
C TYR A 56 -12.60 1.30 3.11
N SER A 57 -12.57 0.49 4.17
CA SER A 57 -13.42 -0.71 4.28
C SER A 57 -14.92 -0.44 4.25
N ASP A 58 -15.36 0.62 4.92
CA ASP A 58 -16.76 0.87 5.23
C ASP A 58 -17.03 2.31 5.70
N ALA A 59 -18.25 2.54 6.16
CA ALA A 59 -18.76 3.83 6.61
C ALA A 59 -18.07 4.41 7.87
N HIS A 60 -17.27 3.61 8.58
CA HIS A 60 -16.50 4.00 9.76
C HIS A 60 -15.00 4.04 9.49
N SER A 61 -14.58 3.76 8.26
CA SER A 61 -13.19 3.76 7.87
C SER A 61 -12.53 5.15 8.01
N PRO A 62 -11.21 5.20 8.24
CA PRO A 62 -10.46 6.47 8.30
C PRO A 62 -10.70 7.38 7.10
N ALA A 63 -10.78 6.82 5.88
CA ALA A 63 -10.99 7.63 4.68
C ALA A 63 -12.32 8.37 4.70
N ARG A 64 -13.39 7.76 5.22
CA ARG A 64 -14.69 8.44 5.29
C ARG A 64 -14.71 9.54 6.35
N ASN A 65 -14.09 9.30 7.50
CA ASN A 65 -13.99 10.30 8.57
C ASN A 65 -13.09 11.48 8.19
N PHE A 66 -12.12 11.27 7.29
CA PHE A 66 -11.16 12.28 6.84
C PHE A 66 -11.18 12.41 5.31
N ASN A 67 -12.38 12.52 4.72
CA ASN A 67 -12.59 12.45 3.27
C ASN A 67 -11.63 13.34 2.45
N SER A 68 -11.51 14.62 2.82
CA SER A 68 -10.64 15.58 2.12
C SER A 68 -9.15 15.21 2.12
N TYR A 69 -8.73 14.30 3.01
CA TYR A 69 -7.36 13.80 3.07
C TYR A 69 -7.14 12.54 2.20
N PHE A 70 -8.21 11.80 1.89
CA PHE A 70 -8.14 10.48 1.25
C PHE A 70 -8.79 10.40 -0.14
N ASN A 71 -9.57 11.41 -0.55
CA ASN A 71 -10.39 11.35 -1.77
C ASN A 71 -9.60 11.44 -3.08
N GLU A 72 -8.59 12.31 -3.15
CA GLU A 72 -7.84 12.55 -4.39
C GLU A 72 -6.84 11.43 -4.68
N LYS A 73 -6.15 10.98 -3.62
CA LYS A 73 -5.16 9.90 -3.66
C LYS A 73 -4.89 9.38 -2.27
N VAL A 74 -4.40 8.15 -2.18
CA VAL A 74 -3.86 7.62 -0.93
C VAL A 74 -2.68 8.49 -0.47
N PRO A 75 -2.66 8.97 0.78
CA PRO A 75 -1.54 9.77 1.29
C PRO A 75 -0.22 8.99 1.34
N ASP A 76 0.89 9.66 1.04
CA ASP A 76 2.24 9.04 1.11
C ASP A 76 2.55 8.51 2.52
N VAL A 77 2.02 9.15 3.57
CA VAL A 77 2.19 8.68 4.97
C VAL A 77 1.46 7.36 5.23
N VAL A 78 0.31 7.14 4.58
CA VAL A 78 -0.47 5.89 4.68
C VAL A 78 0.27 4.78 3.95
N LEU A 79 0.75 5.06 2.73
CA LEU A 79 1.59 4.14 1.99
C LEU A 79 2.85 3.76 2.78
N GLY A 80 3.55 4.75 3.34
CA GLY A 80 4.74 4.52 4.15
C GLY A 80 4.47 3.64 5.38
N LEU A 81 3.34 3.86 6.06
CA LEU A 81 2.92 3.04 7.19
C LEU A 81 2.66 1.59 6.77
N VAL A 82 1.89 1.39 5.69
CA VAL A 82 1.55 0.05 5.20
C VAL A 82 2.79 -0.73 4.77
N ILE A 83 3.74 -0.09 4.09
CA ILE A 83 5.02 -0.74 3.72
C ILE A 83 5.82 -1.12 4.97
N THR A 84 5.77 -0.30 6.02
CA THR A 84 6.42 -0.60 7.30
C THR A 84 5.74 -1.78 8.00
N VAL A 85 4.41 -1.88 7.93
CA VAL A 85 3.66 -3.05 8.42
C VAL A 85 4.04 -4.30 7.62
N VAL A 86 4.11 -4.23 6.29
CA VAL A 86 4.55 -5.38 5.48
C VAL A 86 5.98 -5.79 5.82
N ARG A 87 6.88 -4.85 6.07
CA ARG A 87 8.22 -5.16 6.56
C ARG A 87 8.18 -5.91 7.88
N ASN A 88 7.37 -5.48 8.83
CA ASN A 88 7.17 -6.19 10.08
C ASN A 88 6.65 -7.62 9.85
N CYS A 89 5.65 -7.80 8.98
CA CYS A 89 5.15 -9.13 8.61
C CYS A 89 6.24 -10.01 7.98
N ILE A 90 7.13 -9.46 7.15
CA ILE A 90 8.26 -10.21 6.59
C ILE A 90 9.26 -10.59 7.69
N ASP A 91 9.55 -9.68 8.61
CA ASP A 91 10.45 -9.93 9.74
C ASP A 91 9.90 -11.03 10.67
N GLU A 92 8.57 -11.16 10.83
CA GLU A 92 7.95 -12.26 11.57
C GLU A 92 8.33 -13.64 11.02
N TYR A 93 8.64 -13.75 9.72
CA TYR A 93 8.97 -15.01 9.05
C TYR A 93 10.48 -15.19 8.83
N LYS A 94 11.34 -14.37 9.46
CA LYS A 94 12.80 -14.38 9.25
C LYS A 94 13.45 -15.76 9.33
N TYR A 95 12.94 -16.65 10.17
CA TYR A 95 13.47 -18.01 10.36
C TYR A 95 12.62 -19.09 9.69
N GLY A 96 11.85 -18.74 8.66
CA GLY A 96 11.03 -19.67 7.88
C GLY A 96 9.71 -20.09 8.52
N HIS A 97 9.45 -19.65 9.75
CA HIS A 97 8.20 -19.83 10.46
C HIS A 97 7.80 -18.50 11.12
N ARG A 98 6.50 -18.32 11.37
CA ARG A 98 5.99 -17.09 11.99
C ARG A 98 6.39 -17.02 13.46
N SER A 99 7.04 -15.93 13.83
CA SER A 99 7.21 -15.47 15.21
C SER A 99 6.54 -14.12 15.34
N ASN A 100 5.70 -13.94 16.37
CA ASN A 100 4.99 -12.68 16.58
C ASN A 100 6.00 -11.58 16.96
N ILE A 101 6.11 -10.56 16.11
CA ILE A 101 6.96 -9.40 16.37
C ILE A 101 6.03 -8.19 16.53
N PRO A 102 5.88 -7.63 17.75
CA PRO A 102 4.98 -6.50 17.95
C PRO A 102 5.33 -5.32 17.05
N PHE A 103 4.34 -4.86 16.29
CA PHE A 103 4.45 -3.62 15.53
C PHE A 103 4.31 -2.42 16.46
N SER A 104 5.37 -1.62 16.58
CA SER A 104 5.38 -0.42 17.42
C SER A 104 6.29 0.65 16.81
N ALA A 105 6.02 1.90 17.18
CA ALA A 105 6.84 3.03 16.76
C ALA A 105 8.30 2.88 17.21
N SER A 106 8.56 2.42 18.44
CA SER A 106 9.94 2.25 18.93
C SER A 106 10.72 1.21 18.12
N SER A 107 10.07 0.14 17.67
CA SER A 107 10.72 -0.92 16.89
C SER A 107 10.88 -0.56 15.41
N TYR A 108 9.94 0.16 14.81
CA TYR A 108 9.89 0.37 13.36
C TYR A 108 10.02 1.83 12.90
N ALA A 109 10.26 2.80 13.79
CA ALA A 109 10.44 4.21 13.40
C ALA A 109 11.54 4.40 12.35
N ARG A 110 12.69 3.72 12.50
CA ARG A 110 13.79 3.80 11.53
C ARG A 110 13.37 3.27 10.16
N THR A 111 12.66 2.14 10.14
CA THR A 111 12.12 1.55 8.90
C THR A 111 11.16 2.52 8.23
N TYR A 112 10.20 3.06 8.97
CA TYR A 112 9.26 4.05 8.46
C TYR A 112 9.97 5.28 7.89
N GLN A 113 10.95 5.84 8.62
CA GLN A 113 11.75 6.98 8.15
C GLN A 113 12.53 6.66 6.86
N ALA A 114 13.10 5.46 6.75
CA ALA A 114 13.79 5.03 5.54
C ALA A 114 12.82 4.91 4.35
N VAL A 115 11.63 4.36 4.57
CA VAL A 115 10.56 4.28 3.55
C VAL A 115 10.14 5.69 3.11
N MET A 116 9.88 6.59 4.05
CA MET A 116 9.48 7.98 3.74
C MET A 116 10.59 8.74 3.00
N HIS A 117 11.85 8.53 3.37
CA HIS A 117 12.99 9.10 2.65
C HIS A 117 13.05 8.57 1.21
N GLY A 118 12.89 7.26 1.02
CA GLY A 118 12.84 6.63 -0.30
C GLY A 118 11.70 7.14 -1.18
N LEU A 119 10.50 7.31 -0.60
CA LEU A 119 9.36 7.97 -1.28
C LEU A 119 9.73 9.39 -1.70
N GLY A 120 10.30 10.19 -0.80
CA GLY A 120 10.76 11.55 -1.12
C GLY A 120 11.78 11.59 -2.26
N GLN A 121 12.70 10.62 -2.32
CA GLN A 121 13.66 10.51 -3.42
C GLN A 121 12.99 10.10 -4.74
N LEU A 122 12.05 9.15 -4.71
CA LEU A 122 11.28 8.74 -5.89
C LEU A 122 10.46 9.90 -6.45
N ARG A 123 9.82 10.69 -5.58
CA ARG A 123 9.00 11.85 -5.96
C ARG A 123 9.79 12.92 -6.73
N LYS A 124 11.13 12.98 -6.60
CA LYS A 124 12.01 13.87 -7.37
C LYS A 124 12.19 13.44 -8.82
N ASN A 125 11.88 12.19 -9.17
CA ASN A 125 11.90 11.69 -10.54
C ASN A 125 10.50 11.85 -11.15
N ALA A 126 10.38 12.62 -12.25
CA ALA A 126 9.09 12.93 -12.85
C ALA A 126 8.29 11.69 -13.30
N LEU A 127 8.96 10.73 -13.96
CA LEU A 127 8.33 9.51 -14.46
C LEU A 127 7.81 8.65 -13.31
N HIS A 128 8.66 8.35 -12.33
CA HIS A 128 8.26 7.50 -11.20
C HIS A 128 7.25 8.20 -10.29
N SER A 129 7.36 9.52 -10.11
CA SER A 129 6.39 10.31 -9.34
C SER A 129 5.01 10.27 -10.00
N SER A 130 4.93 10.48 -11.32
CA SER A 130 3.67 10.39 -12.06
C SER A 130 3.06 9.01 -11.93
N LYS A 131 3.86 7.96 -12.13
CA LYS A 131 3.40 6.56 -12.04
C LYS A 131 2.84 6.22 -10.65
N LEU A 132 3.54 6.62 -9.60
CA LEU A 132 3.08 6.43 -8.23
C LEU A 132 1.79 7.22 -7.96
N THR A 133 1.71 8.49 -8.39
CA THR A 133 0.47 9.29 -8.24
C THR A 133 -0.72 8.62 -8.92
N THR A 134 -0.56 8.16 -10.16
CA THR A 134 -1.63 7.46 -10.89
C THR A 134 -2.12 6.23 -10.12
N ALA A 135 -1.19 5.43 -9.58
CA ALA A 135 -1.56 4.26 -8.78
C ALA A 135 -2.33 4.65 -7.50
N LEU A 136 -1.83 5.64 -6.75
CA LEU A 136 -2.45 6.05 -5.49
C LEU A 136 -3.81 6.73 -5.68
N SER A 137 -4.00 7.49 -6.77
CA SER A 137 -5.31 8.05 -7.14
C SER A 137 -6.29 6.96 -7.56
N LEU A 138 -5.84 5.97 -8.33
CA LEU A 138 -6.68 4.83 -8.69
C LEU A 138 -7.12 4.04 -7.44
N TRP A 139 -6.22 3.81 -6.49
CA TRP A 139 -6.55 3.11 -5.25
C TRP A 139 -7.52 3.93 -4.39
N ALA A 140 -7.32 5.24 -4.28
CA ALA A 140 -8.25 6.11 -3.58
C ALA A 140 -9.64 6.10 -4.21
N ALA A 141 -9.74 6.23 -5.53
CA ALA A 141 -11.03 6.18 -6.23
C ALA A 141 -11.77 4.87 -5.95
N GLN A 142 -11.08 3.73 -6.09
CA GLN A 142 -11.63 2.41 -5.77
C GLN A 142 -12.06 2.31 -4.29
N GLY A 143 -11.26 2.84 -3.37
CA GLY A 143 -11.58 2.87 -1.95
C GLY A 143 -12.77 3.76 -1.62
N CYS A 144 -12.88 4.92 -2.25
CA CYS A 144 -14.02 5.81 -2.09
C CYS A 144 -15.32 5.15 -2.55
N ASP A 145 -15.28 4.44 -3.68
CA ASP A 145 -16.42 3.68 -4.16
C ASP A 145 -16.82 2.56 -3.18
N LEU A 146 -15.85 1.88 -2.56
CA LEU A 146 -16.11 0.86 -1.52
C LEU A 146 -16.70 1.46 -0.23
N ALA A 147 -16.23 2.64 0.17
CA ALA A 147 -16.62 3.30 1.40
C ALA A 147 -17.86 4.20 1.25
N ASP A 148 -18.54 4.18 0.09
CA ASP A 148 -19.66 5.08 -0.27
C ASP A 148 -19.32 6.56 -0.03
N ILE A 149 -18.09 6.96 -0.34
CA ILE A 149 -17.60 8.34 -0.21
C ILE A 149 -17.94 9.08 -1.51
N ALA A 150 -18.74 10.14 -1.41
CA ALA A 150 -19.09 10.95 -2.56
C ALA A 150 -17.83 11.62 -3.16
N HIS A 151 -17.65 11.45 -4.47
CA HIS A 151 -16.73 12.27 -5.24
C HIS A 151 -17.29 13.69 -5.28
N GLU A 152 -16.58 14.67 -4.71
CA GLU A 152 -16.94 16.07 -4.93
C GLU A 152 -16.74 16.38 -6.41
N THR A 153 -17.83 16.32 -7.19
CA THR A 153 -17.85 16.90 -8.52
C THR A 153 -17.66 18.40 -8.34
N SER A 154 -16.54 18.92 -8.83
CA SER A 154 -16.34 20.36 -9.01
C SER A 154 -17.61 20.94 -9.64
N GLY A 155 -18.35 21.73 -8.87
CA GLY A 155 -19.69 22.18 -9.21
C GLY A 155 -19.70 22.98 -10.51
N ALA A 156 -20.16 22.38 -11.59
CA ALA A 156 -20.86 23.12 -12.62
C ALA A 156 -22.27 23.38 -12.07
N THR A 157 -22.52 24.61 -11.62
CA THR A 157 -23.86 25.09 -11.29
C THR A 157 -24.77 24.91 -12.49
N SER A 158 -25.57 23.85 -12.48
CA SER A 158 -26.68 23.68 -13.41
C SER A 158 -27.84 24.52 -12.90
N THR A 159 -27.92 25.75 -13.38
CA THR A 159 -29.08 26.62 -13.17
C THR A 159 -30.22 26.03 -14.00
N VAL A 160 -31.11 25.27 -13.36
CA VAL A 160 -32.37 24.84 -13.99
C VAL A 160 -33.26 26.08 -14.10
N VAL A 161 -33.36 26.64 -15.30
CA VAL A 161 -34.33 27.69 -15.61
C VAL A 161 -35.68 27.02 -15.84
N ASN A 162 -36.61 27.17 -14.90
CA ASN A 162 -38.01 26.83 -15.11
C ASN A 162 -38.65 27.87 -16.02
N VAL A 163 -38.96 27.49 -17.26
CA VAL A 163 -39.83 28.28 -18.15
C VAL A 163 -41.27 27.94 -17.78
N VAL A 164 -41.96 28.91 -17.17
CA VAL A 164 -43.43 28.91 -17.09
C VAL A 164 -43.94 29.50 -18.39
N LEU A 165 -44.76 28.74 -19.11
CA LEU A 165 -45.52 29.23 -20.25
C LEU A 165 -46.90 29.65 -19.75
N ASP A 166 -47.16 30.96 -19.77
CA ASP A 166 -48.52 31.53 -19.78
C ASP A 166 -48.96 31.79 -21.22
#